data_AF-A0A101II47-F1
#
_entry.id   AF-A0A101II47-F1
#
_cell.length_a   1.000
_cell.length_b   1.000
_cell.length_c   1.000
_cell.angle_alpha   90.00
_cell.angle_beta   90.00
_cell.angle_gamma   90.00
#
_symmetry.space_group_name_H-M   'P 1'
#
loop_
_entity.id
_entity.type
_entity.pdbx_description
1 polymer ?
#
loop_
_entity_poly.entity_id
_entity_poly.type
_entity_poly.pdbx_seq_one_letter_code
_entity_poly.pdbx_strand_id
1 'polypeptide(L)'
;GYLSVRALASDDNMYLLIYRSDDSGQTWTFHNAVQDGRDFDFYSLDEGWMAAGTNLFKTTDGGATWFLSVMTGLPAGEFLLKLDFVDDQHGWVLATPDDETWDPLKLYQTDDGGANWTHLLP
;
A
#
# COMPACT_ATOMS: atom_id res chain seq x y z
N GLY A 1 -13.29 -10.07 -1.41
CA GLY A 1 -11.92 -10.49 -1.04
C GLY A 1 -10.95 -10.06 -2.12
N TYR A 2 -9.69 -9.81 -1.77
CA TYR A 2 -8.67 -9.31 -2.70
C TYR A 2 -7.54 -10.33 -2.88
N LEU A 3 -6.99 -10.40 -4.09
CA LEU A 3 -5.82 -11.19 -4.44
C LEU A 3 -4.83 -10.31 -5.19
N SER A 4 -3.61 -10.25 -4.67
CA SER A 4 -2.50 -9.53 -5.27
C SER A 4 -1.57 -10.47 -6.01
N VAL A 5 -1.19 -10.14 -7.25
CA VAL A 5 -0.20 -10.90 -8.01
C VAL A 5 0.89 -9.95 -8.49
N ARG A 6 2.15 -10.24 -8.17
CA ARG A 6 3.29 -9.51 -8.74
C ARG A 6 3.61 -10.03 -10.12
N ALA A 7 3.72 -9.15 -11.10
CA ALA A 7 4.05 -9.48 -12.48
C ALA A 7 5.16 -8.56 -12.99
N LEU A 8 6.13 -9.15 -13.68
CA LEU A 8 7.10 -8.41 -14.50
C LEU A 8 6.46 -8.23 -15.87
N ALA A 9 6.27 -6.97 -16.29
CA ALA A 9 5.70 -6.65 -17.58
C ALA A 9 6.79 -6.54 -18.66
N SER A 10 6.38 -6.45 -19.92
CA SER A 10 7.30 -6.39 -21.07
C SER A 10 8.15 -5.11 -21.14
N ASP A 11 7.79 -4.10 -20.36
CA ASP A 11 8.52 -2.85 -20.16
C ASP A 11 9.58 -2.94 -19.05
N ASP A 12 9.81 -4.15 -18.51
CA ASP A 12 10.73 -4.45 -17.41
C ASP A 12 10.34 -3.82 -16.05
N ASN A 13 9.13 -3.26 -15.97
CA ASN A 13 8.59 -2.74 -14.72
C ASN A 13 7.84 -3.84 -13.95
N MET A 14 7.91 -3.76 -12.62
CA MET A 14 7.12 -4.60 -11.73
C MET A 14 5.76 -3.96 -11.49
N TYR A 15 4.71 -4.77 -11.62
CA TYR A 15 3.35 -4.36 -11.33
C TYR A 15 2.75 -5.25 -10.24
N LEU A 16 1.95 -4.64 -9.37
CA LEU A 16 1.02 -5.35 -8.52
C LEU A 16 -0.34 -5.39 -9.23
N LEU A 17 -0.72 -6.57 -9.70
CA LEU A 17 -2.03 -6.84 -10.26
C LEU A 17 -3.01 -7.12 -9.11
N ILE A 18 -4.17 -6.48 -9.16
CA ILE A 18 -5.19 -6.56 -8.12
C ILE A 18 -6.42 -7.22 -8.71
N TYR A 19 -6.82 -8.33 -8.10
CA TYR A 19 -8.05 -9.04 -8.40
C TYR A 19 -9.00 -8.92 -7.22
N ARG A 20 -10.29 -8.77 -7.54
CA ARG A 20 -11.37 -8.75 -6.56
C ARG A 20 -12.32 -9.90 -6.81
N SER A 21 -12.77 -10.51 -5.72
CA SER A 21 -13.86 -11.48 -5.71
C SER A 21 -14.99 -10.98 -4.83
N ASP A 22 -16.20 -11.01 -5.37
CA ASP A 22 -17.45 -10.67 -4.66
C ASP A 22 -18.29 -11.93 -4.34
N ASP A 23 -17.75 -13.12 -4.63
CA ASP A 23 -18.43 -14.41 -4.48
C ASP A 23 -17.63 -15.41 -3.63
N SER A 24 -16.97 -14.90 -2.59
CA SER A 24 -16.18 -15.70 -1.64
C SER A 24 -15.01 -16.48 -2.28
N GLY A 25 -14.41 -15.92 -3.31
CA GLY A 25 -13.21 -16.46 -3.97
C GLY A 25 -13.50 -17.47 -5.08
N GLN A 26 -14.75 -17.65 -5.48
CA GLN A 26 -15.12 -18.58 -6.58
C GLN A 26 -14.75 -18.00 -7.94
N THR A 27 -14.95 -16.70 -8.15
CA THR A 27 -14.51 -15.97 -9.33
C THR A 27 -13.74 -14.71 -8.95
N TRP A 28 -12.84 -14.31 -9.84
CA TRP A 28 -11.92 -13.19 -9.64
C TRP A 28 -11.95 -12.29 -10.86
N THR A 29 -12.22 -11.01 -10.65
CA THR A 29 -12.22 -9.98 -11.69
C THR A 29 -10.94 -9.16 -11.55
N PHE A 30 -10.21 -8.99 -12.65
CA PHE A 30 -9.08 -8.06 -12.69
C PHE A 30 -9.62 -6.63 -12.50
N HIS A 31 -9.00 -5.90 -11.59
CA HIS A 31 -9.45 -4.56 -11.22
C HIS A 31 -8.46 -3.50 -11.68
N ASN A 32 -7.20 -3.65 -11.28
CA ASN A 32 -6.18 -2.65 -11.56
C ASN A 32 -4.77 -3.25 -11.55
N ALA A 33 -3.82 -2.54 -12.15
CA ALA A 33 -2.40 -2.84 -12.12
C ALA A 33 -1.65 -1.59 -11.68
N VAL A 34 -0.93 -1.66 -10.56
CA VAL A 34 -0.17 -0.52 -10.04
C VAL A 34 1.31 -0.79 -10.21
N GLN A 35 1.97 0.06 -11.00
CA GLN A 35 3.41 0.04 -11.16
C GLN A 35 4.08 0.26 -9.80
N ASP A 36 5.11 -0.52 -9.50
CA ASP A 36 5.85 -0.52 -8.24
C ASP A 36 5.00 -0.78 -6.99
N GLY A 37 3.77 -1.27 -7.15
CA GLY A 37 2.92 -1.70 -6.04
C GLY A 37 3.60 -2.78 -5.21
N ARG A 38 3.68 -2.55 -3.89
CA ARG A 38 4.36 -3.44 -2.94
C ARG A 38 3.38 -4.19 -2.06
N ASP A 39 2.38 -3.48 -1.53
CA ASP A 39 1.40 -3.98 -0.58
C ASP A 39 0.14 -3.13 -0.62
N PHE A 40 -1.00 -3.71 -0.23
CA PHE A 40 -2.22 -2.97 0.06
C PHE A 40 -2.94 -3.60 1.24
N ASP A 41 -3.76 -2.80 1.91
CA ASP A 41 -4.62 -3.25 2.99
C ASP A 41 -5.97 -2.54 2.93
N PHE A 42 -7.01 -3.24 3.38
CA PHE A 42 -8.39 -2.77 3.43
C PHE A 42 -8.95 -3.02 4.83
N TYR A 43 -9.10 -1.94 5.60
CA TYR A 43 -9.77 -1.96 6.91
C TYR A 43 -11.30 -1.94 6.77
N SER A 44 -11.83 -1.62 5.58
CA SER A 44 -13.26 -1.71 5.26
C SER A 44 -13.48 -2.25 3.84
N LEU A 45 -14.74 -2.45 3.44
CA LEU A 45 -15.05 -2.98 2.10
C LEU A 45 -14.63 -2.03 0.98
N ASP A 46 -14.74 -0.73 1.23
CA ASP A 46 -14.54 0.31 0.22
C ASP A 46 -13.27 1.14 0.46
N GLU A 47 -12.75 1.15 1.69
CA GLU A 47 -11.60 1.98 2.04
C GLU A 47 -10.35 1.16 2.32
N GLY A 48 -9.24 1.63 1.77
CA GLY A 48 -7.96 0.95 1.87
C GLY A 48 -6.79 1.81 1.45
N TRP A 49 -5.60 1.27 1.66
CA TRP A 49 -4.32 1.90 1.40
C TRP A 49 -3.42 1.02 0.56
N MET A 50 -2.54 1.64 -0.22
CA MET A 50 -1.54 0.94 -1.03
C MET A 50 -0.19 1.64 -0.95
N ALA A 51 0.85 0.86 -0.75
CA ALA A 51 2.24 1.27 -0.88
C ALA A 51 2.73 0.92 -2.28
N ALA A 52 3.26 1.92 -3.00
CA ALA A 52 3.89 1.71 -4.30
C ALA A 52 5.15 2.58 -4.42
N GLY A 53 6.31 1.92 -4.52
CA GLY A 53 7.61 2.59 -4.45
C GLY A 53 7.75 3.41 -3.15
N THR A 54 7.84 4.72 -3.30
CA THR A 54 7.95 5.70 -2.20
C THR A 54 6.64 6.43 -1.89
N ASN A 55 5.53 5.99 -2.49
CA ASN A 55 4.23 6.66 -2.41
C ASN A 55 3.19 5.80 -1.68
N LEU A 56 2.28 6.47 -0.98
CA LEU A 56 1.03 5.89 -0.47
C LEU A 56 -0.14 6.38 -1.31
N PHE A 57 -1.05 5.47 -1.58
CA PHE A 57 -2.32 5.76 -2.23
C PHE A 57 -3.47 5.33 -1.32
N LYS A 58 -4.58 6.07 -1.37
CA LYS A 58 -5.83 5.74 -0.68
C LYS A 58 -6.93 5.45 -1.70
N THR A 59 -7.80 4.50 -1.38
CA THR A 59 -9.06 4.24 -2.10
C THR A 59 -10.24 4.43 -1.15
N THR A 60 -11.39 4.81 -1.71
CA THR A 60 -12.68 4.87 -1.01
C THR A 60 -13.79 4.21 -1.84
N ASP A 61 -13.42 3.40 -2.83
CA ASP A 61 -14.34 2.72 -3.76
C ASP A 61 -13.96 1.24 -3.97
N GLY A 62 -13.35 0.62 -2.96
CA GLY A 62 -13.01 -0.81 -2.97
C GLY A 62 -11.85 -1.12 -3.93
N GLY A 63 -10.92 -0.17 -4.07
CA GLY A 63 -9.73 -0.29 -4.90
C GLY A 63 -10.00 -0.11 -6.40
N ALA A 64 -11.13 0.48 -6.79
CA ALA A 64 -11.42 0.78 -8.20
C ALA A 64 -10.56 1.94 -8.67
N THR A 65 -10.44 2.96 -7.83
CA THR A 65 -9.53 4.09 -8.01
C THR A 65 -8.64 4.27 -6.78
N TRP A 66 -7.42 4.73 -7.05
CA TRP A 66 -6.39 4.95 -6.05
C TRP A 66 -5.84 6.37 -6.22
N PHE A 67 -5.90 7.17 -5.17
CA PHE A 67 -5.46 8.56 -5.17
C PHE A 67 -4.18 8.70 -4.36
N LEU A 68 -3.19 9.41 -4.92
CA LEU A 68 -1.95 9.71 -4.20
C LEU A 68 -2.27 10.47 -2.92
N SER A 69 -1.83 9.94 -1.79
CA SER A 69 -2.02 10.58 -0.49
C SER A 69 -0.91 11.60 -0.23
N VAL A 70 -1.30 12.78 0.26
CA VAL A 70 -0.36 13.79 0.73
C VAL A 70 -0.10 13.51 2.21
N MET A 71 1.14 13.22 2.55
CA MET A 71 1.54 12.79 3.89
C MET A 71 2.65 13.69 4.44
N THR A 72 2.69 13.83 5.76
CA THR A 72 3.79 14.46 6.50
C THR A 72 4.43 13.46 7.46
N GLY A 73 5.75 13.57 7.66
CA GLY A 73 6.48 12.78 8.66
C GLY A 73 7.13 11.49 8.15
N LEU A 74 6.69 10.93 7.02
CA LEU A 74 7.45 9.93 6.27
C LEU A 74 8.56 10.63 5.45
N PRO A 75 9.84 10.26 5.60
CA PRO A 75 10.93 10.88 4.85
C PRO A 75 10.80 10.64 3.35
N ALA A 76 11.00 11.70 2.56
CA ALA A 76 10.99 11.59 1.11
C ALA A 76 12.09 10.63 0.62
N GLY A 77 11.73 9.74 -0.31
CA GLY A 77 12.65 8.79 -0.90
C GLY A 77 12.77 7.44 -0.18
N GLU A 78 12.07 7.24 0.94
CA GLU A 78 11.99 5.90 1.57
C GLU A 78 11.00 5.01 0.82
N PHE A 79 11.41 3.77 0.54
CA PHE A 79 10.59 2.74 -0.06
C PHE A 79 9.65 2.14 0.98
N LEU A 80 8.37 2.06 0.62
CA LEU A 80 7.32 1.56 1.49
C LEU A 80 7.08 0.09 1.17
N LEU A 81 7.25 -0.77 2.17
CA LEU A 81 7.34 -2.22 1.98
C LEU A 81 6.07 -2.94 2.37
N LYS A 82 5.46 -2.49 3.47
CA LYS A 82 4.28 -3.09 4.11
C LYS A 82 3.45 -2.01 4.75
N LEU A 83 2.15 -2.23 4.77
CA LEU A 83 1.21 -1.37 5.47
C LEU A 83 0.10 -2.20 6.13
N ASP A 84 -0.42 -1.71 7.23
CA ASP A 84 -1.48 -2.37 8.01
C ASP A 84 -2.33 -1.28 8.66
N PHE A 85 -3.63 -1.29 8.42
CA PHE A 85 -4.59 -0.35 9.00
C PHE A 85 -5.67 -1.12 9.74
N VAL A 86 -5.91 -0.76 11.00
CA VAL A 86 -6.94 -1.42 11.83
C VAL A 86 -8.28 -0.69 11.77
N ASP A 87 -8.25 0.60 11.43
CA ASP A 87 -9.42 1.45 11.20
C ASP A 87 -9.04 2.63 10.28
N ASP A 88 -9.92 3.61 10.16
CA ASP A 88 -9.74 4.79 9.31
C ASP A 88 -8.70 5.79 9.83
N GLN A 89 -8.28 5.66 11.09
CA GLN A 89 -7.40 6.59 11.79
C GLN A 89 -6.02 6.00 12.11
N HIS A 90 -5.96 4.72 12.45
CA HIS A 90 -4.76 4.06 12.96
C HIS A 90 -4.16 3.09 11.95
N GLY A 91 -2.88 3.31 11.63
CA GLY A 91 -2.16 2.45 10.70
C GLY A 91 -0.66 2.51 10.87
N TRP A 92 0.02 1.53 10.26
CA TRP A 92 1.46 1.36 10.31
C TRP A 92 2.02 1.17 8.91
N VAL A 93 3.24 1.67 8.72
CA VAL A 93 4.01 1.46 7.50
C VAL A 93 5.42 1.04 7.86
N LEU A 94 5.90 0.00 7.21
CA LEU A 94 7.30 -0.40 7.22
C LEU A 94 7.99 0.22 6.01
N ALA A 95 9.06 0.96 6.25
CA ALA A 95 9.83 1.62 5.19
C ALA A 95 11.33 1.37 5.32
N THR A 96 12.06 1.62 4.23
CA THR A 96 13.52 1.55 4.16
C THR A 96 14.07 2.65 3.25
N PRO A 97 15.22 3.26 3.57
CA PRO A 97 15.87 4.22 2.67
C PRO A 97 16.61 3.56 1.49
N ASP A 98 16.72 2.22 1.48
CA ASP A 98 17.54 1.44 0.56
C ASP A 98 16.72 0.29 -0.05
N ASP A 99 16.64 0.24 -1.38
CA ASP A 99 15.98 -0.82 -2.18
C ASP A 99 16.92 -1.92 -2.69
N GLU A 100 18.21 -1.84 -2.37
CA GLU A 100 19.18 -2.91 -2.60
C GLU A 100 19.26 -3.82 -1.37
N THR A 101 19.51 -3.22 -0.19
CA THR A 101 19.72 -3.98 1.05
C THR A 101 18.46 -4.16 1.88
N TRP A 102 17.45 -3.31 1.68
CA TRP A 102 16.21 -3.27 2.48
C TRP A 102 16.44 -3.01 3.98
N ASP A 103 17.54 -2.35 4.34
CA ASP A 103 17.95 -2.05 5.72
C ASP A 103 18.41 -0.56 5.85
N PRO A 104 18.16 0.14 6.98
CA PRO A 104 17.37 -0.29 8.12
C PRO A 104 15.87 -0.32 7.82
N LEU A 105 15.19 -1.33 8.37
CA LEU A 105 13.74 -1.32 8.48
C LEU A 105 13.30 -0.29 9.53
N LYS A 106 12.43 0.63 9.12
CA LYS A 106 11.85 1.69 9.95
C LYS A 106 10.35 1.49 10.04
N LEU A 107 9.81 1.56 11.25
CA LEU A 107 8.38 1.44 11.50
C LEU A 107 7.79 2.82 11.78
N TYR A 108 6.76 3.19 11.03
CA TYR A 108 6.01 4.43 11.23
C TYR A 108 4.58 4.12 11.62
N GLN A 109 3.98 5.00 12.42
CA GLN A 109 2.58 4.95 12.82
C GLN A 109 1.87 6.25 12.47
N THR A 110 0.60 6.15 12.10
CA THR A 110 -0.35 7.26 12.04
C THR A 110 -1.49 7.00 13.02
N ASP A 111 -2.02 8.08 13.60
CA ASP A 111 -3.25 8.09 14.43
C ASP A 111 -4.30 9.08 13.87
N ASP A 112 -4.08 9.57 12.64
CA ASP A 112 -4.93 10.57 11.98
C ASP A 112 -5.23 10.24 10.51
N GLY A 113 -5.30 8.94 10.20
CA GLY A 113 -5.72 8.45 8.90
C GLY A 113 -4.68 8.72 7.81
N GLY A 114 -3.40 8.62 8.17
CA GLY A 114 -2.27 8.73 7.25
C GLY A 114 -1.91 10.15 6.85
N ALA A 115 -2.50 11.17 7.48
CA ALA A 115 -2.13 12.56 7.26
C ALA A 115 -0.75 12.86 7.85
N ASN A 116 -0.49 12.42 9.09
CA ASN A 116 0.79 12.52 9.77
C ASN A 116 1.30 11.14 10.20
N TRP A 117 2.59 10.93 9.98
CA TRP A 117 3.31 9.73 10.34
C TRP A 117 4.42 10.03 11.33
N THR A 118 4.53 9.22 12.37
CA THR A 118 5.58 9.32 13.38
C THR A 118 6.47 8.08 13.30
N HIS A 119 7.77 8.29 13.23
CA HIS A 119 8.76 7.21 13.31
C HIS A 119 8.74 6.62 14.72
N LEU A 120 8.44 5.34 14.84
CA LEU A 120 8.53 4.60 16.08
C LEU A 120 9.97 4.11 16.25
N LEU A 121 10.67 4.68 17.24
CA LEU A 121 11.96 4.17 17.66
C LEU A 121 11.77 2.95 18.56
N PRO A 122 12.63 1.92 18.46
CA PRO A 122 12.75 0.90 19.49
C PRO A 122 13.22 1.47 20.84
#